data_AF-A0A8T7F505-F1
#
_entry.id   AF-A0A8T7F505-F1
#
_cell.length_a   1.000
_cell.length_b   1.000
_cell.length_c   1.000
_cell.angle_alpha   90.00
_cell.angle_beta   90.00
_cell.angle_gamma   90.00
#
_symmetry.space_group_name_H-M   'P 1'
#
loop_
_entity.id
_entity.type
_entity.pdbx_description
1 polymer ?
#
loop_
_entity_poly.entity_id
_entity_poly.type
_entity_poly.pdbx_seq_one_letter_code
_entity_poly.pdbx_strand_id
1 'polypeptide(L)'
;MAELLNVLYIGSDAGGRGFKAIAKTQGWETYLPESINEALGMYIFYAPHLIVFEGDTLLAQNAFEHLSEVAYASPRYVEAMLVLSDDVVWDAPEGAVLSQISCCAEPPEVFMAVRQLLRAREDAVYERQYAPIEAL
;
A
#
# COMPACT_ATOMS: atom_id res chain seq x y z
N MET A 1 -13.76 -9.10 12.78
CA MET A 1 -14.59 -8.14 12.02
C MET A 1 -14.01 -8.05 10.63
N ALA A 2 -14.81 -7.95 9.56
CA ALA A 2 -14.27 -7.64 8.24
C ALA A 2 -13.82 -6.18 8.27
N GLU A 3 -12.52 -5.96 8.12
CA GLU A 3 -11.93 -4.63 8.15
C GLU A 3 -12.25 -3.93 6.84
N LEU A 4 -12.92 -2.77 6.92
CA LEU A 4 -13.22 -1.94 5.75
C LEU A 4 -11.93 -1.23 5.32
N LEU A 5 -11.20 -1.87 4.41
CA LEU A 5 -9.93 -1.36 3.91
C LEU A 5 -10.15 -0.58 2.60
N ASN A 6 -9.62 0.64 2.55
CA ASN A 6 -9.51 1.43 1.33
C ASN A 6 -8.09 1.31 0.78
N VAL A 7 -7.96 0.79 -0.44
CA VAL A 7 -6.68 0.60 -1.13
C VAL A 7 -6.61 1.52 -2.34
N LEU A 8 -5.50 2.22 -2.50
CA LEU A 8 -5.17 2.92 -3.75
C LEU A 8 -4.16 2.06 -4.51
N TYR A 9 -4.56 1.51 -5.65
CA TYR A 9 -3.69 0.69 -6.49
C TYR A 9 -3.26 1.51 -7.71
N ILE A 10 -1.96 1.78 -7.82
CA ILE A 10 -1.37 2.62 -8.86
C ILE A 10 -0.45 1.72 -9.70
N GLY A 11 -0.86 1.42 -10.92
CA GLY A 11 -0.18 0.43 -11.73
C GLY A 11 -0.83 0.21 -13.09
N SER A 12 -0.64 -0.99 -13.62
CA SER A 12 -1.27 -1.45 -14.84
C SER A 12 -2.77 -1.64 -14.64
N ASP A 13 -3.53 -1.36 -15.70
CA ASP A 13 -4.98 -1.49 -15.72
C ASP A 13 -5.42 -2.98 -15.55
N ALA A 14 -4.62 -3.92 -16.02
CA ALA A 14 -4.84 -5.35 -15.82
C ALA A 14 -4.61 -5.78 -14.36
N GLY A 15 -3.45 -5.42 -13.78
CA GLY A 15 -3.10 -5.72 -12.40
C GLY A 15 -4.10 -5.13 -11.41
N GLY A 16 -4.42 -3.84 -11.58
CA GLY A 16 -5.37 -3.12 -10.73
C GLY A 16 -6.78 -3.70 -10.74
N ARG A 17 -7.32 -4.07 -11.91
CA ARG A 17 -8.63 -4.73 -11.99
C ARG A 17 -8.63 -6.12 -11.38
N GLY A 18 -7.57 -6.90 -11.61
CA GLY A 18 -7.40 -8.22 -10.99
C GLY A 18 -7.39 -8.12 -9.48
N PHE A 19 -6.62 -7.19 -8.93
CA PHE A 19 -6.55 -6.95 -7.49
C PHE A 19 -7.92 -6.50 -6.94
N LYS A 20 -8.56 -5.52 -7.58
CA LYS A 20 -9.88 -5.00 -7.18
C LYS A 20 -10.94 -6.10 -7.14
N ALA A 21 -10.93 -7.02 -8.10
CA ALA A 21 -11.87 -8.14 -8.13
C ALA A 21 -11.73 -9.03 -6.89
N ILE A 22 -10.50 -9.32 -6.46
CA ILE A 22 -10.21 -10.13 -5.28
C ILE A 22 -10.52 -9.36 -4.00
N ALA A 23 -10.04 -8.12 -3.89
CA ALA A 23 -10.23 -7.24 -2.74
C ALA A 23 -11.72 -7.03 -2.42
N LYS A 24 -12.56 -6.87 -3.45
CA LYS A 24 -14.02 -6.75 -3.31
C LYS A 24 -14.66 -7.96 -2.63
N THR A 25 -14.14 -9.17 -2.83
CA THR A 25 -14.66 -10.38 -2.15
C THR A 25 -14.46 -10.35 -0.63
N GLN A 26 -13.55 -9.51 -0.15
CA GLN A 26 -13.24 -9.33 1.26
C GLN A 26 -13.87 -8.05 1.86
N GLY A 27 -14.65 -7.31 1.05
CA GLY A 27 -15.26 -6.05 1.48
C GLY A 27 -14.30 -4.85 1.44
N TRP A 28 -13.17 -4.96 0.75
CA TRP A 28 -12.24 -3.85 0.55
C TRP A 28 -12.66 -3.00 -0.64
N GLU A 29 -12.50 -1.69 -0.54
CA GLU A 29 -12.64 -0.77 -1.67
C GLU A 29 -11.27 -0.53 -2.31
N THR A 30 -11.22 -0.51 -3.64
CA THR A 30 -9.97 -0.29 -4.39
C THR A 30 -10.16 0.81 -5.42
N TYR A 31 -9.35 1.85 -5.32
CA TYR A 31 -9.31 2.96 -6.25
C TYR A 31 -8.19 2.75 -7.27
N LEU A 32 -8.50 3.00 -8.55
CA LEU A 32 -7.61 2.79 -9.69
C LEU A 32 -7.49 4.13 -10.43
N PRO A 33 -6.47 4.95 -10.17
CA PRO A 33 -6.30 6.22 -10.86
C PRO A 33 -5.78 6.00 -12.28
N GLU A 34 -6.27 6.81 -13.22
CA GLU A 34 -5.83 6.79 -14.63
C GLU A 34 -4.72 7.82 -14.89
N SER A 35 -4.47 8.72 -13.94
CA SER A 35 -3.45 9.78 -14.05
C SER A 35 -2.81 10.12 -12.71
N ILE A 36 -1.66 10.79 -12.76
CA ILE A 36 -0.94 11.23 -11.56
C ILE A 36 -1.77 12.19 -10.70
N ASN A 37 -2.48 13.13 -11.34
CA ASN A 37 -3.34 14.08 -10.65
C ASN A 37 -4.50 13.38 -9.94
N GLU A 38 -5.04 12.32 -10.56
CA GLU A 38 -6.08 11.50 -9.95
C GLU A 38 -5.53 10.70 -8.78
N ALA A 39 -4.34 10.10 -8.90
CA ALA A 39 -3.69 9.37 -7.81
C ALA A 39 -3.46 10.29 -6.58
N LEU A 40 -2.89 11.48 -6.81
CA LEU A 40 -2.68 12.48 -5.76
C LEU A 40 -4.00 12.97 -5.15
N GLY A 41 -5.01 13.23 -5.99
CA GLY A 41 -6.35 13.60 -5.55
C GLY A 41 -6.98 12.52 -4.67
N MET A 42 -6.97 11.27 -5.12
CA MET A 42 -7.51 10.12 -4.39
C MET A 42 -6.80 9.93 -3.04
N TYR A 43 -5.47 10.06 -3.01
CA TYR A 43 -4.70 10.03 -1.76
C TYR A 43 -5.21 11.07 -0.75
N ILE A 44 -5.42 12.32 -1.19
CA ILE A 44 -5.86 13.42 -0.32
C ILE A 44 -7.30 13.24 0.15
N PHE A 45 -8.21 12.92 -0.78
CA PHE A 45 -9.66 12.92 -0.52
C PHE A 45 -10.16 11.63 0.11
N TYR A 46 -9.63 10.48 -0.28
CA TYR A 46 -10.09 9.18 0.22
C TYR A 46 -9.25 8.63 1.37
N ALA A 47 -8.08 9.21 1.64
CA ALA A 47 -7.18 8.81 2.72
C ALA A 47 -7.00 7.28 2.77
N PRO A 48 -6.41 6.67 1.72
CA PRO A 48 -6.28 5.22 1.64
C PRO A 48 -5.48 4.68 2.82
N HIS A 49 -5.86 3.51 3.31
CA HIS A 49 -5.12 2.81 4.37
C HIS A 49 -3.82 2.24 3.79
N LEU A 50 -3.87 1.78 2.54
CA LEU A 50 -2.76 1.14 1.83
C LEU A 50 -2.64 1.71 0.42
N ILE A 51 -1.40 1.88 -0.03
CA ILE A 51 -1.09 2.18 -1.42
C ILE A 51 -0.25 1.02 -1.99
N VAL A 52 -0.66 0.53 -3.16
CA VAL A 52 0.09 -0.47 -3.93
C VAL A 52 0.62 0.21 -5.19
N PHE A 53 1.92 0.12 -5.42
CA PHE A 53 2.61 0.65 -6.59
C PHE A 53 3.11 -0.52 -7.45
N GLU A 54 2.64 -0.62 -8.68
CA GLU A 54 3.18 -1.53 -9.69
C GLU A 54 4.35 -0.84 -10.39
N GLY A 55 5.56 -1.17 -9.94
CA GLY A 55 6.76 -0.37 -10.20
C GLY A 55 7.27 -0.39 -11.63
N ASP A 56 6.70 -1.23 -12.50
CA ASP A 56 6.97 -1.27 -13.93
C ASP A 56 6.25 -0.15 -14.70
N THR A 57 5.30 0.56 -14.07
CA THR A 57 4.57 1.67 -14.69
C THR A 57 5.16 3.04 -14.35
N LEU A 58 5.26 3.90 -15.37
CA LEU A 58 5.66 5.31 -15.18
C LEU A 58 4.71 6.07 -14.24
N LEU A 59 3.43 5.71 -14.24
CA LEU A 59 2.44 6.30 -13.34
C LEU A 59 2.78 6.00 -11.88
N ALA A 60 3.08 4.74 -11.55
CA ALA A 60 3.45 4.35 -10.19
C ALA A 60 4.76 4.98 -9.74
N GLN A 61 5.77 5.03 -10.63
CA GLN A 61 7.06 5.67 -10.35
C GLN A 61 6.89 7.15 -9.97
N ASN A 62 6.23 7.92 -10.84
CA ASN A 62 6.02 9.34 -10.58
C ASN A 62 5.12 9.58 -9.35
N ALA A 63 4.07 8.77 -9.15
CA ALA A 63 3.20 8.91 -8.00
C ALA A 63 3.94 8.61 -6.69
N PHE A 64 4.83 7.62 -6.68
CA PHE A 64 5.63 7.30 -5.51
C PHE A 64 6.61 8.41 -5.14
N GLU A 65 7.32 8.98 -6.12
CA GLU A 65 8.25 10.10 -5.86
C GLU A 65 7.53 11.22 -5.09
N HIS A 66 6.31 11.56 -5.49
CA HIS A 66 5.53 12.56 -4.78
C HIS A 66 4.95 12.08 -3.45
N LEU A 67 4.40 10.86 -3.42
CA LEU A 67 3.65 10.37 -2.26
C LEU A 67 4.56 9.92 -1.11
N SER A 68 5.74 9.37 -1.40
CA SER A 68 6.69 8.89 -0.39
C SER A 68 7.19 10.02 0.53
N GLU A 69 7.38 11.23 -0.01
CA GLU A 69 7.78 12.42 0.76
C GLU A 69 6.67 12.90 1.72
N VAL A 70 5.41 12.82 1.30
CA VAL A 70 4.27 13.35 2.08
C VAL A 70 3.60 12.30 2.97
N ALA A 71 3.75 11.01 2.67
CA ALA A 71 3.15 9.94 3.46
C ALA A 71 3.73 9.86 4.87
N TYR A 72 5.04 10.08 5.01
CA TYR A 72 5.70 10.11 6.32
C TYR A 72 5.26 11.31 7.19
N ALA A 73 5.05 12.47 6.56
CA ALA A 73 4.67 13.70 7.26
C ALA A 73 3.16 13.78 7.57
N SER A 74 2.35 12.85 7.07
CA SER A 74 0.90 12.90 7.19
C SER A 74 0.42 12.36 8.55
N PRO A 75 -0.35 13.13 9.35
CA PRO A 75 -0.99 12.63 10.57
C PRO A 75 -2.06 11.57 10.29
N ARG A 76 -2.39 11.33 9.01
CA ARG A 76 -3.33 10.30 8.57
C ARG A 76 -2.67 8.93 8.35
N TYR A 77 -1.35 8.83 8.53
CA TYR A 77 -0.54 7.62 8.34
C TYR A 77 -1.10 6.72 7.25
N VAL A 78 -0.72 6.94 5.99
CA VAL A 78 -0.87 5.83 5.04
C VAL A 78 -0.08 4.67 5.62
N GLU A 79 -0.82 3.62 5.98
CA GLU A 79 -0.32 2.61 6.88
C GLU A 79 0.78 1.78 6.22
N ALA A 80 0.82 1.80 4.87
CA ALA A 80 1.71 0.99 4.05
C ALA A 80 1.84 1.47 2.58
N MET A 81 3.07 1.47 2.07
CA MET A 81 3.36 1.44 0.63
C MET A 81 3.97 0.09 0.26
N LEU A 82 3.37 -0.56 -0.72
CA LEU A 82 3.86 -1.80 -1.32
C LEU A 82 4.35 -1.52 -2.73
N VAL A 83 5.58 -1.93 -3.06
CA VAL A 83 6.13 -1.78 -4.41
C VAL A 83 6.32 -3.16 -5.04
N LEU A 84 5.82 -3.32 -6.26
CA LEU A 84 6.00 -4.51 -7.09
C LEU A 84 7.15 -4.24 -8.08
N SER A 85 8.35 -4.79 -7.85
CA SER A 85 9.54 -4.60 -8.70
C SER A 85 10.55 -5.75 -8.51
N ASP A 86 11.15 -6.23 -9.60
CA ASP A 86 12.17 -7.28 -9.56
C ASP A 86 13.58 -6.74 -9.27
N ASP A 87 13.91 -5.53 -9.71
CA ASP A 87 15.30 -5.06 -9.77
C ASP A 87 15.50 -3.58 -9.37
N VAL A 88 14.44 -2.87 -9.00
CA VAL A 88 14.55 -1.46 -8.60
C VAL A 88 14.48 -1.37 -7.09
N VAL A 89 15.56 -0.87 -6.48
CA VAL A 89 15.51 -0.38 -5.10
C VAL A 89 14.94 1.03 -5.15
N TRP A 90 13.73 1.20 -4.64
CA TRP A 90 13.08 2.51 -4.60
C TRP A 90 13.66 3.28 -3.42
N ASP A 91 14.37 4.37 -3.71
CA ASP A 91 14.92 5.25 -2.70
C ASP A 91 13.77 5.97 -2.01
N ALA A 92 13.51 5.61 -0.76
CA ALA A 92 12.35 6.03 -0.01
C ALA A 92 12.81 6.57 1.34
N PRO A 93 12.14 7.60 1.90
CA PRO A 93 12.33 7.96 3.29
C PRO A 93 12.21 6.71 4.18
N GLU A 94 13.06 6.61 5.19
CA GLU A 94 13.09 5.45 6.10
C GLU A 94 11.68 5.19 6.66
N GLY A 95 11.16 3.98 6.41
CA GLY A 95 9.82 3.56 6.86
C GLY A 95 8.65 3.94 5.94
N ALA A 96 8.88 4.59 4.79
CA ALA A 96 7.82 4.86 3.81
C ALA A 96 7.41 3.60 3.03
N VAL A 97 8.38 2.76 2.65
CA VAL A 97 8.14 1.45 2.02
C VAL A 97 8.19 0.37 3.09
N LEU A 98 7.13 -0.44 3.18
CA LEU A 98 7.04 -1.50 4.19
C LEU A 98 7.38 -2.88 3.65
N SER A 99 7.13 -3.10 2.37
CA SER A 99 7.47 -4.36 1.71
C SER A 99 7.64 -4.12 0.22
N GLN A 100 8.58 -4.86 -0.36
CA GLN A 100 8.79 -4.95 -1.80
C GLN A 100 8.57 -6.40 -2.21
N ILE A 101 7.81 -6.61 -3.27
CA ILE A 101 7.52 -7.93 -3.85
C ILE A 101 7.99 -7.91 -5.29
N SER A 102 8.42 -9.05 -5.80
CA SER A 102 8.73 -9.28 -7.21
C SER A 102 7.59 -8.78 -8.14
N CYS A 103 7.93 -8.09 -9.24
CA CYS A 103 6.94 -7.52 -10.17
C CYS A 103 6.21 -8.56 -11.02
N CYS A 104 6.66 -9.82 -11.01
CA CYS A 104 5.93 -10.91 -11.67
C CYS A 104 4.72 -11.41 -10.86
N ALA A 105 4.39 -10.78 -9.72
CA ALA A 105 3.34 -11.25 -8.83
C ALA A 105 1.94 -11.13 -9.45
N GLU A 106 1.23 -12.26 -9.58
CA GLU A 106 -0.16 -12.24 -10.03
C GLU A 106 -1.08 -11.55 -8.99
N PRO A 107 -2.25 -11.01 -9.38
CA PRO A 107 -3.14 -10.34 -8.43
C PRO A 107 -3.46 -11.10 -7.12
N PRO A 108 -3.61 -12.45 -7.13
CA PRO A 108 -3.76 -13.21 -5.88
C PRO A 108 -2.54 -13.15 -4.96
N GLU A 109 -1.32 -13.12 -5.53
CA GLU A 109 -0.08 -13.06 -4.77
C GLU A 109 0.11 -11.68 -4.14
N VAL A 110 -0.14 -10.63 -4.92
CA VAL A 110 -0.18 -9.24 -4.42
C VAL A 110 -1.17 -9.12 -3.27
N PHE A 111 -2.38 -9.66 -3.45
CA PHE A 111 -3.42 -9.67 -2.43
C PHE A 111 -2.99 -10.40 -1.14
N MET A 112 -2.35 -11.56 -1.28
CA MET A 112 -1.86 -12.32 -0.13
C MET A 112 -0.75 -11.60 0.62
N ALA A 113 0.16 -10.95 -0.10
CA ALA A 113 1.24 -10.18 0.51
C ALA A 113 0.70 -8.94 1.25
N VAL A 114 -0.29 -8.25 0.68
CA VAL A 114 -1.02 -7.18 1.38
C VAL A 114 -1.61 -7.69 2.69
N ARG A 115 -2.27 -8.85 2.68
CA ARG A 115 -2.84 -9.43 3.90
C ARG A 115 -1.79 -9.77 4.95
N GLN A 116 -0.64 -10.30 4.54
CA GLN A 116 0.46 -10.60 5.46
C GLN A 116 1.01 -9.32 6.10
N LEU A 117 1.13 -8.25 5.30
CA LEU A 117 1.60 -6.95 5.77
C LEU A 117 0.66 -6.33 6.80
N LEU A 118 -0.65 -6.37 6.54
CA LEU A 118 -1.66 -5.86 7.48
C LEU A 118 -1.63 -6.64 8.81
N ARG A 119 -1.52 -7.97 8.76
CA ARG A 119 -1.39 -8.80 9.98
C ARG A 119 -0.13 -8.49 10.79
N ALA A 120 1.02 -8.41 10.12
CA ALA A 120 2.27 -8.09 10.80
C ALA A 120 2.23 -6.71 11.48
N ARG A 121 1.48 -5.75 10.91
CA ARG A 121 1.22 -4.45 11.52
C ARG A 121 0.30 -4.53 12.73
N GLU A 122 -0.81 -5.26 12.64
CA GLU A 122 -1.71 -5.49 13.79
C GLU A 122 -0.92 -6.07 14.98
N ASP A 123 -0.09 -7.08 14.72
CA ASP A 123 0.75 -7.72 15.73
C ASP A 123 1.76 -6.72 16.34
N ALA A 124 2.45 -5.92 15.51
CA ALA A 124 3.41 -4.92 15.99
C ALA A 124 2.77 -3.77 16.80
N VAL A 125 1.56 -3.36 16.44
CA VAL A 125 0.79 -2.37 17.21
C VAL A 125 0.36 -2.97 18.55
N TYR A 126 -0.11 -4.22 18.54
CA TYR A 126 -0.47 -4.95 19.74
C TYR A 126 0.73 -5.10 20.68
N GLU A 127 1.89 -5.52 20.17
CA GLU A 127 3.13 -5.62 20.97
C GLU A 127 3.53 -4.28 21.59
N ARG A 128 3.44 -3.16 20.85
CA ARG A 128 3.77 -1.83 21.41
C ARG A 128 2.79 -1.34 22.47
N GLN A 129 1.51 -1.68 22.34
CA GLN A 129 0.47 -1.23 23.28
C GLN A 129 0.34 -2.13 24.52
N TYR A 130 0.69 -3.41 24.40
CA TYR A 130 0.52 -4.42 25.45
C TYR A 130 1.83 -5.08 25.89
N ALA A 131 2.99 -4.58 25.44
CA ALA A 131 4.27 -4.97 26.03
C ALA A 131 4.16 -4.80 27.56
N PRO A 132 4.41 -5.87 28.34
CA PRO A 132 4.41 -5.75 29.79
C PRO A 132 5.40 -4.65 30.17
N ILE A 133 4.96 -3.74 31.05
CA ILE A 133 5.81 -2.72 31.67
C ILE A 133 6.73 -3.45 32.66
N GLU A 134 7.66 -4.24 32.14
CA GLU A 134 8.68 -4.95 32.91
C GLU A 134 10.04 -4.68 32.29
N ALA A 135 10.44 -3.40 32.24
CA ALA A 135 11.82 -2.92 32.26
C ALA A 135 11.86 -1.39 32.05
N LEU A 136 11.52 -0.63 33.09
CA LEU A 136 12.10 0.69 33.34
C LEU A 136 12.64 0.71 34.76
#